data_AF-A0A8T6JW00-F1
#
_entry.id   AF-A0A8T6JW00-F1
#
_cell.length_a   1.000
_cell.length_b   1.000
_cell.length_c   1.000
_cell.angle_alpha   90.00
_cell.angle_beta   90.00
_cell.angle_gamma   90.00
#
_symmetry.space_group_name_H-M   'P 1'
#
loop_
_entity.id
_entity.type
_entity.pdbx_description
1 polymer ?
#
loop_
_entity_poly.entity_id
_entity_poly.type
_entity_poly.pdbx_seq_one_letter_code
_entity_poly.pdbx_strand_id
1 'polypeptide(L)'
;MTTDPGDLVLDPTCGAGTAAYVAEQWGRRWITIDTSRVALALARARLMGARYPFYVLSDSPEGRQQQADLSHLEPPDAPTYGDVRQGFVYERVPHITLRSIANNAEIDVIYERLQPAVEGALADLNAALRGGGLAAICGRRWRPEGTAGRLPPSSRCHGLAAVGRGRACERSAGMGGAARAARRVAGRCRRAARAVLAGSP
;
A
#
# COMPACT_ATOMS: atom_id res chain seq x y z
N MET A 1 16.16 0.15 -17.67
CA MET A 1 15.22 1.08 -17.00
C MET A 1 14.86 2.17 -17.99
N THR A 2 13.72 2.84 -17.83
CA THR A 2 13.21 3.79 -18.85
C THR A 2 13.84 5.18 -18.77
N THR A 3 14.53 5.51 -17.67
CA THR A 3 15.18 6.81 -17.44
C THR A 3 16.47 6.65 -16.64
N ASP A 4 17.43 7.53 -16.91
CA ASP A 4 18.70 7.63 -16.21
C ASP A 4 18.64 8.70 -15.09
N PRO A 5 19.57 8.67 -14.13
CA PRO A 5 19.68 9.73 -13.14
C PRO A 5 19.87 11.11 -13.80
N GLY A 6 19.21 12.13 -13.27
CA GLY A 6 19.18 13.47 -13.87
C GLY A 6 18.07 13.71 -14.90
N ASP A 7 17.45 12.67 -15.45
CA ASP A 7 16.30 12.80 -16.36
C ASP A 7 15.09 13.42 -15.67
N LEU A 8 14.21 14.05 -16.47
CA LEU A 8 12.96 14.63 -16.02
C LEU A 8 11.79 13.64 -16.15
N VAL A 9 11.13 13.35 -15.03
CA VAL A 9 9.94 12.50 -14.95
C VAL A 9 8.69 13.37 -14.76
N LEU A 10 7.66 13.15 -15.57
CA LEU A 10 6.36 13.81 -15.43
C LEU A 10 5.31 12.81 -14.97
N ASP A 11 4.62 13.11 -13.87
CA ASP A 11 3.44 12.38 -13.41
C ASP A 11 2.21 13.31 -13.40
N PRO A 12 1.32 13.22 -14.41
CA PRO A 12 0.15 14.10 -14.52
C PRO A 12 -1.02 13.70 -13.59
N THR A 13 -0.92 12.58 -12.88
CA THR A 13 -1.99 12.03 -12.03
C THR A 13 -1.43 11.50 -10.72
N CYS A 14 -0.75 12.37 -9.98
CA CYS A 14 0.18 11.89 -8.96
C CYS A 14 -0.43 11.37 -7.67
N GLY A 15 -1.71 11.71 -7.39
CA GLY A 15 -2.36 11.32 -6.16
C GLY A 15 -1.54 11.74 -4.94
N ALA A 16 -1.11 10.76 -4.15
CA ALA A 16 -0.27 10.97 -2.97
C ALA A 16 1.21 11.26 -3.25
N GLY A 17 1.62 11.42 -4.51
CA GLY A 17 2.99 11.82 -4.90
C GLY A 17 4.02 10.69 -4.83
N THR A 18 3.62 9.43 -5.02
CA THR A 18 4.55 8.28 -4.96
C THR A 18 5.60 8.33 -6.06
N ALA A 19 5.24 8.71 -7.29
CA ALA A 19 6.19 8.78 -8.39
C ALA A 19 7.28 9.84 -8.15
N ALA A 20 6.89 11.03 -7.68
CA ALA A 20 7.82 12.09 -7.29
C ALA A 20 8.75 11.65 -6.15
N TYR A 21 8.22 10.99 -5.13
CA TYR A 21 9.01 10.49 -4.00
C TYR A 21 10.07 9.48 -4.46
N VAL A 22 9.70 8.55 -5.33
CA VAL A 22 10.64 7.57 -5.88
C VAL A 22 11.62 8.26 -6.83
N ALA A 23 11.18 9.15 -7.71
CA ALA A 23 12.05 9.87 -8.63
C ALA A 23 13.17 10.61 -7.88
N GLU A 24 12.83 11.29 -6.78
CA GLU A 24 13.81 11.97 -5.91
C GLU A 24 14.82 10.97 -5.29
N GLN A 25 14.33 9.85 -4.75
CA GLN A 25 15.18 8.80 -4.17
C GLN A 25 16.19 8.21 -5.16
N TRP A 26 15.92 8.30 -6.47
CA TRP A 26 16.84 7.82 -7.50
C TRP A 26 17.55 8.95 -8.27
N GLY A 27 17.48 10.19 -7.78
CA GLY A 27 18.26 11.31 -8.30
C GLY A 27 17.74 11.82 -9.64
N ARG A 28 16.45 11.62 -9.90
CA ARG A 28 15.74 12.10 -11.10
C ARG A 28 15.03 13.40 -10.77
N ARG A 29 14.95 14.28 -11.76
CA ARG A 29 14.12 15.48 -11.67
C ARG A 29 12.69 15.07 -11.89
N TRP A 30 11.73 15.73 -11.26
CA TRP A 30 10.32 15.38 -11.43
C TRP A 30 9.41 16.60 -11.44
N ILE A 31 8.29 16.44 -12.15
CA ILE A 31 7.13 17.34 -12.12
C ILE A 31 5.92 16.46 -11.85
N THR A 32 5.11 16.85 -10.88
CA THR A 32 3.96 16.08 -10.43
C THR A 32 2.73 16.97 -10.45
N ILE A 33 1.61 16.47 -10.98
CA ILE A 33 0.37 17.24 -11.20
C ILE A 33 -0.80 16.40 -10.72
N ASP A 34 -1.81 17.06 -10.14
CA ASP A 34 -3.11 16.46 -9.84
C ASP A 34 -4.19 17.55 -9.90
N THR A 35 -5.43 17.15 -10.16
CA THR A 35 -6.61 18.03 -10.12
C THR A 35 -7.18 18.15 -8.69
N SER A 36 -6.94 17.15 -7.84
CA SER A 36 -7.46 17.07 -6.48
C SER A 36 -6.60 17.85 -5.50
N ARG A 37 -7.22 18.81 -4.81
CA ARG A 37 -6.55 19.55 -3.72
C ARG A 37 -6.13 18.65 -2.57
N VAL A 38 -6.88 17.57 -2.31
CA VAL A 38 -6.57 16.59 -1.26
C VAL A 38 -5.31 15.81 -1.64
N ALA A 39 -5.20 15.38 -2.90
CA ALA A 39 -4.02 14.70 -3.42
C ALA A 39 -2.77 15.59 -3.29
N LEU A 40 -2.86 16.84 -3.74
CA LEU A 40 -1.74 17.80 -3.64
C LEU A 40 -1.33 18.07 -2.18
N ALA A 41 -2.27 18.17 -1.24
CA ALA A 41 -1.94 18.34 0.17
C ALA A 41 -1.20 17.13 0.75
N LEU A 42 -1.64 15.92 0.42
CA LEU A 42 -0.98 14.67 0.82
C LEU A 42 0.40 14.53 0.19
N ALA A 43 0.51 14.76 -1.13
CA ALA A 43 1.77 14.72 -1.86
C ALA A 43 2.77 15.74 -1.30
N ARG A 44 2.35 16.98 -1.05
CA ARG A 44 3.20 18.01 -0.44
C ARG A 44 3.69 17.60 0.95
N ALA A 45 2.80 17.12 1.82
CA ALA A 45 3.19 16.68 3.16
C ALA A 45 4.20 15.52 3.10
N ARG A 46 3.98 14.56 2.21
CA ARG A 46 4.88 13.43 2.00
C ARG A 46 6.25 13.86 1.49
N LEU A 47 6.29 14.70 0.45
CA LEU A 47 7.53 15.14 -0.17
C LEU A 47 8.33 16.07 0.74
N MET A 48 7.68 16.98 1.47
CA MET A 48 8.35 17.87 2.43
C MET A 48 8.81 17.14 3.70
N GLY A 49 8.12 16.06 4.11
CA GLY A 49 8.49 15.25 5.27
C GLY A 49 9.47 14.10 4.94
N ALA A 50 9.78 13.90 3.67
CA ALA A 50 10.68 12.84 3.23
C ALA A 50 12.12 13.15 3.65
N ARG A 51 12.84 12.10 4.06
CA ARG A 51 14.30 12.14 4.22
C ARG A 51 14.90 11.23 3.14
N TYR A 52 15.80 11.79 2.35
CA TYR A 52 16.49 11.05 1.31
C TYR A 52 17.93 10.78 1.74
N PRO A 53 18.50 9.62 1.38
CA PRO A 53 19.94 9.40 1.50
C PRO A 53 20.68 10.48 0.73
N PHE A 54 21.80 10.93 1.26
CA PHE A 54 22.68 11.82 0.50
C PHE A 54 23.43 11.00 -0.54
N TYR A 55 23.66 11.60 -1.71
CA TYR A 55 24.48 10.99 -2.74
C TYR A 55 25.97 11.28 -2.50
N VAL A 56 26.81 10.28 -2.75
CA VAL A 56 28.26 10.44 -2.70
C VAL A 56 28.74 10.94 -4.05
N LEU A 57 29.66 11.90 -4.03
CA LEU A 57 30.25 12.45 -5.24
C LEU A 57 31.11 11.38 -5.92
N SER A 58 30.96 11.21 -7.24
CA SER A 58 31.73 10.20 -8.00
C SER A 58 33.24 10.46 -7.95
N ASP A 59 33.67 11.71 -8.07
CA ASP A 59 35.06 12.14 -7.97
C ASP A 59 35.51 12.42 -6.51
N SER A 60 35.14 11.53 -5.59
CA SER A 60 35.68 11.48 -4.23
C SER A 60 36.26 10.11 -3.93
N PRO A 61 37.20 9.98 -2.96
CA PRO A 61 37.72 8.68 -2.55
C PRO A 61 36.62 7.70 -2.14
N GLU A 62 35.62 8.20 -1.41
CA GLU A 62 34.46 7.44 -0.96
C GLU A 62 33.57 7.02 -2.13
N GLY A 63 33.36 7.91 -3.11
CA GLY A 63 32.55 7.60 -4.29
C GLY A 63 33.19 6.53 -5.16
N ARG A 64 34.52 6.57 -5.34
CA ARG A 64 35.25 5.54 -6.08
C ARG A 64 35.19 4.19 -5.38
N GLN A 65 35.32 4.17 -4.06
CA GLN A 65 35.15 2.94 -3.29
C GLN A 65 33.73 2.38 -3.45
N GLN A 66 32.70 3.23 -3.30
CA GLN A 66 31.31 2.80 -3.45
C GLN A 66 31.02 2.28 -4.88
N GLN A 67 31.61 2.90 -5.90
CA GLN A 67 31.48 2.45 -7.28
C GLN A 67 32.22 1.13 -7.54
N ALA A 68 33.40 0.95 -6.96
CA ALA A 68 34.15 -0.29 -6.96
C ALA A 68 33.35 -1.44 -6.31
N ASP A 69 32.77 -1.20 -5.13
CA ASP A 69 31.94 -2.16 -4.40
C ASP A 69 30.71 -2.58 -5.23
N LEU A 70 30.03 -1.61 -5.87
CA LEU A 70 28.86 -1.87 -6.72
C LEU A 70 29.18 -2.59 -8.04
N SER A 71 30.39 -2.40 -8.58
CA SER A 71 30.82 -3.01 -9.85
C SER A 71 31.66 -4.27 -9.66
N HIS A 72 32.03 -4.58 -8.42
CA HIS A 72 32.98 -5.63 -8.07
C HIS A 72 34.32 -5.50 -8.81
N LEU A 73 34.78 -4.26 -8.98
CA LEU A 73 36.06 -3.90 -9.59
C LEU A 73 36.95 -3.18 -8.58
N GLU A 74 38.25 -3.12 -8.83
CA GLU A 74 39.16 -2.34 -8.00
C GLU A 74 39.01 -0.83 -8.28
N PRO A 75 39.08 0.02 -7.24
CA PRO A 75 38.98 1.47 -7.41
C PRO A 75 40.21 2.03 -8.16
N PRO A 76 40.04 3.03 -9.06
CA PRO A 76 41.16 3.63 -9.78
C PRO A 76 42.08 4.49 -8.89
N ASP A 77 43.40 4.32 -9.03
CA ASP A 77 44.46 5.03 -8.30
C ASP A 77 44.69 6.51 -8.70
N ALA A 78 43.85 7.08 -9.58
CA ALA A 78 44.00 8.47 -10.00
C ALA A 78 43.76 9.44 -8.83
N PRO A 79 44.29 10.68 -8.85
CA PRO A 79 43.87 11.71 -7.91
C PRO A 79 42.39 12.07 -8.10
N THR A 80 41.67 12.37 -7.01
CA THR A 80 40.31 12.93 -7.00
C THR A 80 40.36 14.44 -6.82
N TYR A 81 39.50 15.20 -7.52
CA TYR A 81 39.48 16.65 -7.47
C TYR A 81 38.17 17.23 -6.93
N GLY A 82 37.18 16.38 -6.61
CA GLY A 82 35.89 16.83 -6.09
C GLY A 82 35.04 17.53 -7.15
N ASP A 83 35.18 17.17 -8.43
CA ASP A 83 34.39 17.81 -9.50
C ASP A 83 32.95 17.31 -9.52
N VAL A 84 32.02 18.20 -9.16
CA VAL A 84 30.56 17.96 -9.18
C VAL A 84 30.05 17.61 -10.59
N ARG A 85 30.76 18.02 -11.65
CA ARG A 85 30.37 17.72 -13.03
C ARG A 85 30.47 16.24 -13.39
N GLN A 86 31.28 15.47 -12.67
CA GLN A 86 31.36 14.02 -12.86
C GLN A 86 30.12 13.30 -12.30
N GLY A 87 29.25 14.01 -11.57
CA GLY A 87 28.00 13.50 -11.05
C GLY A 87 28.19 12.68 -9.77
N PHE A 88 27.19 11.87 -9.45
CA PHE A 88 27.12 11.14 -8.20
C PHE A 88 27.12 9.62 -8.41
N VAL A 89 27.45 8.88 -7.36
CA VAL A 89 27.29 7.43 -7.35
C VAL A 89 25.83 7.09 -7.08
N TYR A 90 25.20 6.39 -8.02
CA TYR A 90 23.80 5.97 -7.94
C TYR A 90 23.70 4.46 -7.68
N GLU A 91 22.68 4.06 -6.94
CA GLU A 91 22.32 2.65 -6.80
C GLU A 91 21.92 2.05 -8.15
N ARG A 92 22.31 0.80 -8.38
CA ARG A 92 22.03 0.07 -9.63
C ARG A 92 21.06 -1.06 -9.36
N VAL A 93 19.98 -1.10 -10.14
CA VAL A 93 19.05 -2.23 -10.18
C VAL A 93 19.31 -3.00 -11.48
N PRO A 94 19.42 -4.34 -11.45
CA PRO A 94 19.58 -5.13 -12.65
C PRO A 94 18.43 -4.85 -13.63
N HIS A 95 18.77 -4.71 -14.91
CA HIS A 95 17.74 -4.50 -15.92
C HIS A 95 17.04 -5.83 -16.21
N ILE A 96 15.88 -6.03 -15.57
CA ILE A 96 15.03 -7.18 -15.80
C ILE A 96 14.20 -6.94 -17.06
N THR A 97 14.27 -7.88 -18.00
CA THR A 97 13.50 -7.84 -19.25
C THR A 97 12.39 -8.88 -19.21
N LEU A 98 11.32 -8.69 -20.00
CA LEU A 98 10.25 -9.68 -20.13
C LEU A 98 10.81 -11.05 -20.54
N ARG A 99 11.83 -11.07 -21.40
CA ARG A 99 12.52 -12.29 -21.84
C ARG A 99 13.22 -13.00 -20.68
N SER A 100 13.89 -12.28 -19.79
CA SER A 100 14.57 -12.89 -18.63
C SER A 100 13.59 -13.45 -17.60
N ILE A 101 12.37 -12.89 -17.51
CA ILE A 101 11.31 -13.42 -16.65
C ILE A 101 10.70 -14.67 -17.28
N ALA A 102 10.26 -14.59 -18.54
CA ALA A 102 9.54 -15.67 -19.21
C ALA A 102 10.37 -16.96 -19.38
N ASN A 103 11.70 -16.84 -19.47
CA ASN A 103 12.59 -17.99 -19.62
C ASN A 103 13.16 -18.52 -18.30
N ASN A 104 12.67 -18.04 -17.14
CA ASN A 104 13.14 -18.52 -15.86
C ASN A 104 12.37 -19.79 -15.43
N ALA A 105 13.03 -20.94 -15.55
CA ALA A 105 12.46 -22.25 -15.19
C ALA A 105 12.11 -22.38 -13.69
N GLU A 106 12.64 -21.53 -12.81
CA GLU A 106 12.29 -21.55 -11.39
C GLU A 106 10.88 -21.01 -11.12
N ILE A 107 10.31 -20.22 -12.03
CA ILE A 107 8.98 -19.62 -11.83
C ILE A 107 7.91 -20.72 -11.71
N ASP A 108 7.98 -21.74 -12.55
CA ASP A 108 7.03 -22.85 -12.54
C ASP A 108 7.13 -23.64 -11.23
N VAL A 109 8.36 -23.91 -10.77
CA VAL A 109 8.61 -24.61 -9.49
C VAL A 109 8.09 -23.79 -8.30
N ILE A 110 8.33 -22.48 -8.30
CA ILE A 110 7.84 -21.58 -7.24
C ILE A 110 6.31 -21.55 -7.25
N TYR A 111 5.70 -21.47 -8.42
CA TYR A 111 4.25 -21.48 -8.58
C TYR A 111 3.65 -22.78 -8.05
N GLU A 112 4.11 -23.94 -8.51
CA GLU A 112 3.62 -25.24 -8.06
C GLU A 112 3.73 -25.42 -6.54
N ARG A 113 4.82 -24.93 -5.94
CA ARG A 113 5.03 -25.01 -4.49
C ARG A 113 4.09 -24.10 -3.70
N LEU A 114 3.86 -22.86 -4.14
CA LEU A 114 3.17 -21.85 -3.35
C LEU A 114 1.68 -21.71 -3.69
N GLN A 115 1.28 -22.05 -4.92
CA GLN A 115 -0.09 -21.91 -5.40
C GLN A 115 -1.12 -22.65 -4.53
N PRO A 116 -0.89 -23.89 -4.05
CA PRO A 116 -1.87 -24.58 -3.21
C PRO A 116 -2.17 -23.85 -1.88
N ALA A 117 -1.16 -23.19 -1.30
CA ALA A 117 -1.34 -22.42 -0.07
C ALA A 117 -2.17 -21.14 -0.32
N VAL A 118 -1.96 -20.49 -1.47
CA VAL A 118 -2.76 -19.33 -1.90
C VAL A 118 -4.21 -19.74 -2.13
N GLU A 119 -4.44 -20.87 -2.81
CA GLU A 119 -5.79 -21.40 -3.08
C GLU A 119 -6.52 -21.79 -1.80
N GLY A 120 -5.83 -22.43 -0.85
CA GLY A 120 -6.37 -22.73 0.47
C GLY A 120 -6.79 -21.46 1.23
N ALA A 121 -5.91 -20.45 1.29
CA ALA A 121 -6.22 -19.18 1.93
C ALA A 121 -7.40 -18.44 1.25
N LEU A 122 -7.48 -18.52 -0.09
CA LEU A 122 -8.59 -17.95 -0.85
C LEU A 122 -9.92 -18.67 -0.56
N ALA A 123 -9.90 -19.99 -0.45
CA ALA A 123 -11.07 -20.78 -0.10
C ALA A 123 -11.58 -20.43 1.31
N ASP A 124 -10.69 -20.35 2.29
CA ASP A 124 -11.00 -19.97 3.67
C ASP A 124 -11.58 -18.55 3.75
N LEU A 125 -10.97 -17.59 3.06
CA LEU A 125 -11.45 -16.21 3.01
C LEU A 125 -12.86 -16.14 2.40
N ASN A 126 -13.09 -16.83 1.29
CA ASN A 126 -14.39 -16.85 0.63
C ASN A 126 -15.46 -17.54 1.48
N ALA A 127 -15.12 -18.61 2.19
CA ALA A 127 -16.02 -19.27 3.13
C ALA A 127 -16.40 -18.32 4.29
N ALA A 128 -15.44 -17.60 4.86
CA ALA A 128 -15.67 -16.61 5.91
C ALA A 128 -16.56 -15.45 5.44
N LEU A 129 -16.33 -14.94 4.23
CA LEU A 129 -17.14 -13.86 3.64
C LEU A 129 -18.57 -14.28 3.27
N ARG A 130 -18.79 -15.56 2.94
CA ARG A 130 -20.14 -16.10 2.70
C ARG A 130 -20.90 -16.39 3.98
N GLY A 131 -20.21 -16.78 5.06
CA GLY A 131 -20.81 -17.07 6.37
C GLY A 131 -21.06 -15.83 7.24
N GLY A 132 -20.28 -14.77 7.06
CA GLY A 132 -20.50 -13.47 7.70
C GLY A 132 -21.27 -12.53 6.78
N GLY A 133 -22.58 -12.41 6.98
CA GLY A 133 -23.43 -11.52 6.17
C GLY A 133 -22.82 -10.13 5.99
N LEU A 134 -22.42 -9.80 4.76
CA LEU A 134 -21.95 -8.50 4.27
C LEU A 134 -23.01 -7.39 4.35
N ALA A 135 -24.00 -7.50 5.23
CA ALA A 135 -25.03 -6.49 5.45
C ALA A 135 -24.53 -5.23 6.17
N ALA A 136 -23.27 -5.17 6.61
CA ALA A 136 -22.83 -4.12 7.54
C ALA A 136 -21.84 -3.07 6.98
N ILE A 137 -21.31 -3.21 5.75
CA ILE A 137 -20.30 -2.26 5.23
C ILE A 137 -20.84 -1.41 4.06
N CYS A 138 -21.73 -1.93 3.22
CA CYS A 138 -22.28 -1.21 2.07
C CYS A 138 -23.55 -0.38 2.39
N GLY A 139 -23.58 0.28 3.56
CA GLY A 139 -24.76 1.06 3.99
C GLY A 139 -24.47 2.21 4.96
N ARG A 140 -23.25 2.36 5.46
CA ARG A 140 -22.88 3.61 6.14
C ARG A 140 -22.55 4.65 5.08
N ARG A 141 -23.59 5.31 4.59
CA ARG A 141 -23.49 6.60 3.91
C ARG A 141 -22.49 7.45 4.68
N TRP A 142 -21.38 7.79 4.03
CA TRP A 142 -20.41 8.74 4.56
C TRP A 142 -21.17 10.00 4.96
N ARG A 143 -21.28 10.26 6.26
CA ARG A 143 -21.75 11.54 6.79
C ARG A 143 -20.50 12.34 7.12
N PRO A 144 -20.32 13.55 6.56
CA PRO A 144 -19.34 14.46 7.11
C PRO A 144 -19.81 14.83 8.53
N GLU A 145 -18.94 14.62 9.52
CA GLU A 145 -19.15 15.18 10.85
C GLU A 145 -19.12 16.70 10.72
N GLY A 146 -20.26 17.37 10.95
CA GLY A 146 -20.29 18.84 10.91
C GLY A 146 -21.59 19.59 10.62
N THR A 147 -22.76 18.96 10.49
CA THR A 147 -24.02 19.71 10.36
C THR A 147 -25.09 19.21 11.34
N ALA A 148 -25.12 19.82 12.53
CA ALA A 148 -26.32 19.90 13.34
C ALA A 148 -27.28 20.89 12.67
N GLY A 149 -28.14 20.40 11.78
CA GLY A 149 -29.16 21.19 11.09
C GLY A 149 -30.38 20.34 10.82
N ARG A 150 -31.54 20.82 11.26
CA ARG A 150 -32.87 20.18 11.17
C ARG A 150 -33.13 19.61 9.78
N LEU A 151 -33.67 18.39 9.72
CA LEU A 151 -34.32 17.86 8.52
C LEU A 151 -35.55 18.73 8.19
N PRO A 152 -35.76 19.14 6.92
CA PRO A 152 -37.06 19.66 6.51
C PRO A 152 -38.09 18.52 6.41
N PRO A 153 -39.39 18.80 6.61
CA PRO A 153 -40.42 17.78 6.57
C PRO A 153 -40.65 17.32 5.13
N SER A 154 -40.74 15.99 4.99
CA SER A 154 -41.30 15.21 3.88
C SER A 154 -41.82 15.99 2.65
N SER A 155 -41.06 15.93 1.55
CA SER A 155 -41.62 16.10 0.21
C SER A 155 -41.56 14.77 -0.54
N ARG A 156 -42.75 14.21 -0.72
CA ARG A 156 -43.21 13.25 -1.74
C ARG A 156 -42.15 12.75 -2.72
N CYS A 157 -41.72 11.50 -2.56
CA CYS A 157 -41.31 10.68 -3.70
C CYS A 157 -42.56 10.00 -4.26
N HIS A 158 -43.03 10.47 -5.41
CA HIS A 158 -44.04 9.78 -6.21
C HIS A 158 -43.47 8.46 -6.74
N GLY A 159 -44.21 7.37 -6.50
CA GLY A 159 -44.46 6.29 -7.45
C GLY A 159 -43.29 5.41 -7.88
N LEU A 160 -43.23 4.20 -7.32
CA LEU A 160 -43.36 2.95 -8.08
C LEU A 160 -43.70 1.82 -7.11
N ALA A 161 -44.92 1.32 -7.24
CA ALA A 161 -45.47 0.23 -6.46
C ALA A 161 -45.20 -1.11 -7.15
N ALA A 162 -44.83 -2.13 -6.37
CA ALA A 162 -45.14 -3.56 -6.59
C ALA A 162 -44.84 -4.29 -5.26
N VAL A 163 -45.83 -4.46 -4.38
CA VAL A 163 -46.72 -5.63 -4.23
C VAL A 163 -45.97 -6.90 -3.79
N GLY A 164 -46.24 -7.35 -2.56
CA GLY A 164 -45.85 -8.70 -2.11
C GLY A 164 -45.99 -8.98 -0.61
N ARG A 165 -47.24 -9.08 -0.13
CA ARG A 165 -47.76 -9.89 1.02
C ARG A 165 -46.70 -10.38 2.04
N GLY A 166 -46.67 -9.91 3.29
CA GLY A 166 -47.70 -10.17 4.30
C GLY A 166 -47.26 -11.30 5.25
N ARG A 167 -46.92 -10.94 6.49
CA ARG A 167 -47.22 -11.68 7.75
C ARG A 167 -46.66 -10.88 8.93
N ALA A 168 -47.58 -10.36 9.73
CA ALA A 168 -47.29 -9.96 11.10
C ALA A 168 -47.00 -11.22 11.92
N CYS A 169 -45.96 -11.17 12.77
CA CYS A 169 -45.85 -12.02 13.94
C CYS A 169 -45.24 -11.19 15.07
N GLU A 170 -46.08 -10.84 16.03
CA GLU A 170 -45.70 -10.26 17.31
C GLU A 170 -44.87 -11.23 18.17
N ARG A 171 -44.28 -10.64 19.23
CA ARG A 171 -43.82 -11.23 20.50
C ARG A 171 -42.37 -11.75 20.59
N SER A 172 -41.54 -10.86 21.16
CA SER A 172 -40.73 -11.05 22.39
C SER A 172 -39.96 -12.35 22.61
N ALA A 173 -38.61 -12.27 22.69
CA ALA A 173 -37.79 -12.84 23.78
C ALA A 173 -36.26 -12.63 23.55
N GLY A 174 -35.57 -12.04 24.54
CA GLY A 174 -34.23 -12.52 24.96
C GLY A 174 -32.94 -11.95 24.32
N MET A 175 -32.61 -10.66 24.52
CA MET A 175 -31.28 -10.09 24.18
C MET A 175 -30.12 -10.47 25.16
N GLY A 176 -30.20 -11.60 25.88
CA GLY A 176 -29.22 -11.96 26.92
C GLY A 176 -28.04 -12.85 26.49
N GLY A 177 -28.15 -13.57 25.36
CA GLY A 177 -27.20 -14.63 24.99
C GLY A 177 -25.94 -14.16 24.24
N ALA A 178 -26.09 -13.20 23.31
CA ALA A 178 -25.02 -12.79 22.41
C ALA A 178 -23.84 -12.10 23.11
N ALA A 179 -24.12 -11.33 24.17
CA ALA A 179 -23.09 -10.61 24.93
C ALA A 179 -22.20 -11.55 25.77
N ARG A 180 -22.68 -12.73 26.18
CA ARG A 180 -21.87 -13.73 26.91
C ARG A 180 -20.98 -14.54 25.98
N ALA A 181 -21.44 -14.83 24.75
CA ALA A 181 -20.65 -15.55 23.75
C ALA A 181 -19.45 -14.70 23.27
N ALA A 182 -19.67 -13.42 22.98
CA ALA A 182 -18.60 -12.51 22.53
C ALA A 182 -17.49 -12.31 23.58
N ARG A 183 -17.85 -12.24 24.88
CA ARG A 183 -16.85 -12.13 25.97
C ARG A 183 -16.02 -13.40 26.16
N ARG A 184 -16.59 -14.59 25.88
CA ARG A 184 -15.86 -15.87 25.96
C ARG A 184 -14.85 -16.01 24.82
N VAL A 185 -15.19 -15.58 23.61
CA VAL A 185 -14.27 -15.61 22.45
C VAL A 185 -13.13 -14.61 22.63
N ALA A 186 -13.44 -13.36 23.03
CA ALA A 186 -12.42 -12.36 23.33
C ALA A 186 -11.47 -12.79 24.48
N GLY A 187 -11.98 -13.53 25.46
CA GLY A 187 -11.19 -14.10 26.56
C GLY A 187 -10.25 -15.24 26.13
N ARG A 188 -10.63 -16.05 25.13
CA ARG A 188 -9.77 -17.09 24.55
C ARG A 188 -8.66 -16.47 23.68
N CYS A 189 -8.97 -15.47 22.86
CA CYS A 189 -7.96 -14.81 22.03
C CYS A 189 -6.89 -14.09 22.87
N ARG A 190 -7.26 -13.45 23.99
CA ARG A 190 -6.27 -12.82 24.88
C ARG A 190 -5.35 -13.81 25.58
N ARG A 191 -5.84 -15.01 25.93
CA ARG A 191 -5.01 -16.07 26.54
C ARG A 191 -4.07 -16.70 25.51
N ALA A 192 -4.54 -16.92 24.28
CA ALA A 192 -3.71 -17.41 23.18
C ALA A 192 -2.60 -16.40 22.84
N ALA A 193 -2.92 -15.10 22.75
CA ALA A 193 -1.92 -14.06 22.48
C ALA A 193 -0.86 -13.94 23.60
N ARG A 194 -1.24 -14.13 24.87
CA ARG A 194 -0.28 -14.15 25.99
C ARG A 194 0.61 -15.39 26.01
N ALA A 195 0.10 -16.54 25.58
CA ALA A 195 0.88 -17.78 25.51
C ALA A 195 1.94 -17.71 24.40
N VAL A 196 1.63 -17.07 23.26
CA VAL A 196 2.58 -16.85 22.16
C VAL A 196 3.70 -15.88 22.55
N LEU A 197 3.40 -14.84 23.32
CA LEU A 197 4.38 -13.85 23.78
C LEU A 197 5.28 -14.34 24.94
N ALA A 198 4.88 -15.40 25.65
CA ALA A 198 5.61 -15.94 26.79
C ALA A 198 6.48 -17.17 26.45
N GLY A 199 6.53 -17.59 25.19
CA GLY A 199 7.17 -18.83 24.75
C GLY A 199 8.08 -18.67 23.53
N SER A 200 8.78 -17.54 23.40
CA SER A 200 9.94 -17.44 22.51
C SER A 200 11.21 -17.73 23.33
N PRO A 201 12.07 -18.67 22.90
CA PRO A 201 13.35 -18.92 23.56
C PRO A 201 14.29 -17.71 23.49
#